data_AF-A0A3M1Q9Y5-F1
#
_entry.id   AF-A0A3M1Q9Y5-F1
#
_cell.length_a   1.000
_cell.length_b   1.000
_cell.length_c   1.000
_cell.angle_alpha   90.00
_cell.angle_beta   90.00
_cell.angle_gamma   90.00
#
_symmetry.space_group_name_H-M   'P 1'
#
loop_
_entity.id
_entity.type
_entity.pdbx_description
1 polymer ?
#
loop_
_entity_poly.entity_id
_entity_poly.type
_entity_poly.pdbx_seq_one_letter_code
_entity_poly.pdbx_strand_id
1 'polypeptide(L)' 'QQIRIAMIAVPAGQAQSVADALVDAGILAILNYAPINLNVPSGVRVQYIDPVIHIQRMTFYLPD' A
#
# COMPACT_ATOMS: atom_id res chain seq x y z
N GLN A 1 12.16 -3.37 -18.36
CA GLN A 1 12.29 -2.35 -17.29
C GLN A 1 12.08 -3.07 -15.95
N GLN A 2 12.96 -2.93 -14.96
CA GLN A 2 12.87 -3.67 -13.69
C GLN A 2 12.15 -2.85 -12.62
N ILE A 3 10.82 -2.90 -12.61
CA ILE A 3 10.02 -2.33 -11.52
C ILE A 3 10.08 -3.30 -10.35
N ARG A 4 10.46 -2.81 -9.16
CA ARG A 4 10.63 -3.64 -7.95
C ARG A 4 9.65 -3.29 -6.84
N ILE A 5 9.02 -2.11 -6.94
CA ILE A 5 8.13 -1.53 -5.92
C ILE A 5 6.83 -1.11 -6.59
N ALA A 6 5.70 -1.39 -5.95
CA ALA A 6 4.38 -0.95 -6.38
C ALA A 6 3.59 -0.31 -5.22
N MET A 7 2.58 0.49 -5.54
CA MET A 7 1.66 1.08 -4.57
C MET A 7 0.24 0.58 -4.84
N ILE A 8 -0.48 0.21 -3.78
CA ILE A 8 -1.89 -0.18 -3.82
C ILE A 8 -2.71 0.93 -3.17
N ALA A 9 -3.58 1.56 -3.96
CA ALA A 9 -4.50 2.62 -3.53
C ALA A 9 -5.94 2.35 -4.03
N VAL A 10 -6.31 1.07 -4.10
CA VAL A 10 -7.66 0.61 -4.50
C VAL A 10 -8.54 0.35 -3.26
N PRO A 11 -9.88 0.22 -3.41
CA PRO A 11 -10.75 -0.18 -2.30
C PRO A 11 -10.33 -1.52 -1.68
N ALA A 12 -10.58 -1.66 -0.38
CA ALA A 12 -10.25 -2.85 0.42
C ALA A 12 -10.59 -4.18 -0.27
N GLY A 13 -11.80 -4.33 -0.82
CA GLY A 13 -12.24 -5.57 -1.46
C GLY A 13 -11.47 -5.98 -2.72
N GLN A 14 -10.67 -5.08 -3.30
CA GLN A 14 -9.85 -5.32 -4.50
C GLN A 14 -8.35 -5.40 -4.18
N ALA A 15 -7.93 -5.04 -2.96
CA ALA A 15 -6.52 -4.86 -2.67
C ALA A 15 -5.73 -6.17 -2.68
N GLN A 16 -6.34 -7.29 -2.25
CA GLN A 16 -5.68 -8.60 -2.29
C GLN A 16 -5.44 -9.08 -3.72
N SER A 17 -6.44 -9.01 -4.60
CA SER A 17 -6.28 -9.45 -6.00
C SER A 17 -5.25 -8.61 -6.77
N VAL A 18 -5.18 -7.31 -6.46
CA VAL A 18 -4.12 -6.44 -7.00
C VAL A 18 -2.75 -6.84 -6.44
N ALA A 19 -2.63 -7.15 -5.16
CA ALA A 19 -1.37 -7.62 -4.57
C ALA A 19 -0.90 -8.92 -5.23
N ASP A 20 -1.81 -9.89 -5.44
CA ASP A 20 -1.50 -11.16 -6.12
C ASP A 20 -0.94 -10.91 -7.52
N ALA A 21 -1.59 -10.05 -8.32
CA ALA A 21 -1.14 -9.70 -9.66
C ALA A 21 0.24 -9.00 -9.66
N LEU A 22 0.52 -8.17 -8.66
CA LEU A 22 1.83 -7.52 -8.51
C LEU A 22 2.93 -8.54 -8.15
N VAL A 23 2.61 -9.51 -7.28
CA VAL A 23 3.53 -10.58 -6.90
C VAL A 23 3.84 -11.46 -8.12
N ASP A 24 2.84 -11.83 -8.90
CA ASP A 24 3.01 -12.60 -10.15
C ASP A 24 3.85 -11.84 -11.18
N ALA A 25 3.76 -10.51 -11.21
CA ALA A 25 4.59 -9.64 -12.04
C ALA A 25 6.03 -9.47 -11.53
N GLY A 26 6.39 -10.06 -10.39
CA GLY A 26 7.74 -10.04 -9.81
C GLY A 26 8.03 -8.83 -8.92
N ILE A 27 7.00 -8.12 -8.43
CA ILE A 27 7.16 -7.06 -7.44
C ILE A 27 7.59 -7.67 -6.10
N LEU A 28 8.57 -7.03 -5.45
CA LEU A 28 9.11 -7.49 -4.17
C LEU A 28 8.75 -6.57 -3.00
N ALA A 29 8.25 -5.37 -3.28
CA ALA A 29 7.81 -4.44 -2.26
C ALA A 29 6.50 -3.75 -2.65
N ILE A 30 5.56 -3.73 -1.72
CA ILE A 30 4.23 -3.14 -1.91
C ILE A 30 4.01 -2.08 -0.82
N LEU A 31 3.66 -0.87 -1.25
CA LEU A 31 3.16 0.18 -0.37
C LEU A 31 1.63 0.15 -0.38
N ASN A 32 1.02 -0.31 0.70
CA ASN A 32 -0.41 -0.50 0.80
C ASN A 32 -1.09 0.66 1.55
N TYR A 33 -1.96 1.37 0.83
CA TYR A 33 -2.88 2.38 1.38
C TYR A 33 -4.29 1.83 1.59
N ALA A 34 -4.59 0.61 1.11
CA ALA A 34 -5.88 0.01 1.34
C ALA A 34 -6.02 -0.42 2.82
N PRO A 35 -7.19 -0.23 3.45
CA PRO A 35 -7.38 -0.49 4.89
C PRO A 35 -7.60 -1.99 5.19
N ILE A 36 -6.70 -2.84 4.68
CA ILE A 36 -6.66 -4.29 4.93
C ILE A 36 -5.23 -4.77 5.06
N ASN A 37 -5.05 -5.91 5.73
CA ASN A 37 -3.80 -6.66 5.66
C ASN A 37 -3.79 -7.50 4.38
N LEU A 38 -2.66 -7.52 3.69
CA LEU A 38 -2.44 -8.33 2.49
C LEU A 38 -1.75 -9.64 2.90
N ASN A 39 -2.21 -10.74 2.33
CA ASN A 39 -1.50 -12.02 2.41
C ASN A 39 -0.56 -12.12 1.21
N VAL A 40 0.74 -12.11 1.45
CA VAL A 40 1.76 -12.21 0.38
C VAL A 40 2.85 -13.21 0.79
N PRO A 41 3.59 -13.79 -0.16
CA PRO A 41 4.71 -14.67 0.16
C PRO A 41 5.79 -13.97 1.00
N SER A 42 6.57 -14.73 1.78
CA SER A 42 7.60 -14.21 2.69
C SER A 42 8.70 -13.37 2.01
N GLY A 43 8.89 -13.51 0.70
CA GLY A 43 9.82 -12.72 -0.10
C GLY A 43 9.31 -11.33 -0.51
N VAL A 44 8.05 -11.01 -0.23
CA VAL A 44 7.40 -9.75 -0.61
C VAL A 44 7.20 -8.89 0.64
N ARG A 45 7.77 -7.70 0.64
CA ARG A 45 7.67 -6.77 1.77
C ARG A 45 6.47 -5.84 1.58
N VAL A 46 5.56 -5.80 2.55
CA VAL A 46 4.44 -4.85 2.54
C VAL A 46 4.69 -3.76 3.58
N GLN A 47 4.56 -2.51 3.16
CA GLN A 47 4.51 -1.36 4.04
C GLN A 47 3.09 -0.83 4.05
N TYR A 48 2.47 -0.77 5.23
CA TYR A 48 1.14 -0.19 5.41
C TYR A 48 1.29 1.29 5.77
N ILE A 49 0.55 2.16 5.07
CA ILE A 49 0.47 3.58 5.38
C ILE A 49 -0.99 3.96 5.57
N ASP A 50 -1.28 4.63 6.68
CA ASP A 50 -2.53 5.34 6.88
C ASP A 50 -2.32 6.84 6.55
N PRO A 51 -2.81 7.33 5.39
CA PRO A 51 -2.68 8.73 5.01
C PRO A 51 -3.45 9.65 5.97
N VAL A 52 -4.51 9.17 6.63
CA VAL A 52 -5.36 9.98 7.50
C VAL A 52 -4.54 10.50 8.68
N ILE A 53 -3.68 9.68 9.27
CA ILE A 53 -2.81 10.08 10.38
C ILE A 53 -1.88 11.22 9.95
N HIS A 54 -1.32 11.14 8.74
CA HIS A 54 -0.44 12.18 8.22
C HIS A 54 -1.18 13.48 7.95
N ILE A 55 -2.39 13.41 7.39
CA ILE A 55 -3.23 14.58 7.11
C ILE A 55 -3.72 15.22 8.42
N GLN A 56 -4.15 14.45 9.41
CA GLN A 56 -4.55 14.95 10.74
C GLN A 56 -3.42 15.72 11.44
N ARG A 57 -2.16 15.30 11.25
CA ARG A 57 -1.02 16.08 11.75
C ARG A 57 -0.86 17.39 11.01
N MET A 58 -1.12 17.43 9.71
CA MET A 58 -1.05 18.68 8.93
C MET A 58 -2.13 19.67 9.37
N THR A 59 -3.33 19.20 9.72
CA THR A 59 -4.42 20.08 10.18
C THR A 59 -4.10 20.80 11.49
N PHE A 60 -3.25 20.25 12.36
CA PHE A 60 -2.80 20.94 13.57
C PHE A 60 -1.99 22.23 13.27
N TYR A 61 -1.32 22.29 12.12
CA TYR A 61 -0.46 23.42 11.73
C TYR A 61 -1.14 24.39 10.76
N LEU A 62 -2.37 24.11 10.34
CA LEU A 62 -3.14 25.03 9.51
C LEU A 62 -3.78 26.08 10.44
N PRO A 63 -3.55 27.39 10.21
CA PRO A 63 -4.33 28.43 10.87
C PRO A 63 -5.79 28.37 10.38
N ASP A 64 -6.71 28.85 11.22
CA ASP A 64 -8.15 28.96 10.91
C ASP A 64 -8.43 29.79 9.65
#